data_AF-A0A959HPY4-F1
#
_entry.id   AF-A0A959HPY4-F1
#
_cell.length_a   1.000
_cell.length_b   1.000
_cell.length_c   1.000
_cell.angle_alpha   90.00
_cell.angle_beta   90.00
_cell.angle_gamma   90.00
#
_symmetry.space_group_name_H-M   'P 1'
#
loop_
_entity.id
_entity.type
_entity.pdbx_description
1 polymer ?
#
loop_
_entity_poly.entity_id
_entity_poly.type
_entity_poly.pdbx_seq_one_letter_code
_entity_poly.pdbx_strand_id
1 'polypeptide(L)'
;MTDLPKTNTLRIRSIDVLRAVTMVLMIWVNDFWTLIGVPEWLEHMPAAADAMGFSDVIFPAFLVIVGLSIPFALDKRMESQSSWEVVAHILLRSLALIVMGFFHVNLENIYGDAMIIPVPVWQILLTIAFFLVWNDYQGTGWPWQRTRVAQGIGLALLIGLGIIFRGGNADQIIGLRTHWWGILGLIGWAYLYAALVYWAFRGSMIPIVGAWIFFLLFHLANFAGYLDF
;
A
#
# COMPACT_ATOMS: atom_id res chain seq x y z
N MET A 1 38.14 -9.26 25.47
CA MET A 1 37.01 -8.65 24.74
C MET A 1 36.48 -9.70 23.80
N THR A 2 35.38 -10.34 24.17
CA THR A 2 34.72 -11.36 23.36
C THR A 2 33.87 -10.67 22.30
N ASP A 3 34.32 -10.73 21.05
CA ASP A 3 33.51 -10.37 19.90
C ASP A 3 32.28 -11.28 19.87
N LEU A 4 31.14 -10.73 20.29
CA LEU A 4 29.85 -11.38 20.08
C LEU A 4 29.64 -11.51 18.57
N PRO A 5 29.29 -12.70 18.05
CA PRO A 5 29.03 -12.86 16.63
C PRO A 5 27.90 -11.92 16.23
N LYS A 6 28.14 -11.04 15.26
CA LYS A 6 27.09 -10.32 14.55
C LYS A 6 26.09 -11.37 14.08
N THR A 7 24.89 -11.38 14.64
CA THR A 7 23.79 -12.22 14.16
C THR A 7 23.61 -11.88 12.69
N ASN A 8 24.06 -12.81 11.85
CA ASN A 8 23.93 -12.71 10.42
C ASN A 8 22.44 -12.89 10.16
N THR A 9 21.69 -11.78 10.17
CA THR A 9 20.27 -11.77 9.86
C THR A 9 20.14 -12.36 8.46
N LEU A 10 19.74 -13.63 8.41
CA LEU A 10 19.62 -14.41 7.18
C LEU A 10 18.58 -13.75 6.29
N ARG A 11 19.05 -12.91 5.37
CA ARG A 11 18.23 -12.34 4.31
C ARG A 11 17.74 -13.50 3.45
N ILE A 12 16.45 -13.78 3.51
CA ILE A 12 15.84 -14.89 2.78
C ILE A 12 15.68 -14.46 1.32
N ARG A 13 16.65 -14.86 0.48
CA ARG A 13 16.68 -14.49 -0.95
C ARG A 13 15.41 -14.92 -1.70
N SER A 14 14.82 -16.06 -1.36
CA SER A 14 13.59 -16.52 -2.01
C SER A 14 12.41 -15.57 -1.79
N ILE A 15 12.30 -14.95 -0.61
CA ILE A 15 11.24 -13.96 -0.33
C ILE A 15 11.44 -12.71 -1.19
N ASP A 16 12.68 -12.23 -1.29
CA ASP A 16 12.98 -11.05 -2.11
C ASP A 16 12.74 -11.31 -3.61
N VAL A 17 13.15 -12.47 -4.11
CA VAL A 17 12.92 -12.86 -5.52
C VAL A 17 11.42 -13.01 -5.79
N LEU A 18 10.68 -13.72 -4.93
CA LEU A 18 9.24 -13.90 -5.09
C LEU A 18 8.50 -12.55 -5.04
N ARG A 19 8.89 -11.65 -4.13
CA ARG A 19 8.34 -10.29 -4.07
C ARG A 19 8.60 -9.53 -5.37
N ALA A 20 9.82 -9.57 -5.89
CA ALA A 20 10.15 -8.90 -7.16
C ALA A 20 9.34 -9.47 -8.32
N VAL A 21 9.24 -10.80 -8.43
CA VAL A 21 8.46 -11.48 -9.47
C VAL A 21 6.98 -11.11 -9.37
N THR A 22 6.37 -11.20 -8.19
CA THR A 22 4.96 -10.85 -8.00
C THR A 22 4.67 -9.37 -8.29
N MET A 23 5.59 -8.45 -7.97
CA MET A 23 5.45 -7.04 -8.34
C MET A 23 5.48 -6.82 -9.86
N VAL A 24 6.40 -7.49 -10.56
CA VAL A 24 6.47 -7.44 -12.03
C VAL A 24 5.20 -8.03 -12.65
N LEU A 25 4.77 -9.19 -12.17
CA LEU A 25 3.53 -9.82 -12.64
C LEU A 25 2.32 -8.94 -12.37
N MET A 26 2.23 -8.29 -11.20
CA MET A 26 1.14 -7.38 -10.86
C MET A 26 1.05 -6.21 -11.85
N ILE A 27 2.18 -5.62 -12.24
CA ILE A 27 2.20 -4.54 -13.24
C ILE A 27 1.77 -5.09 -14.60
N TRP A 28 2.29 -6.27 -14.97
CA TRP A 28 2.03 -6.87 -16.27
C TRP A 28 0.56 -7.26 -16.47
N VAL A 29 -0.04 -7.97 -15.51
CA VAL A 29 -1.44 -8.41 -15.63
C VAL A 29 -2.43 -7.24 -15.54
N ASN A 30 -2.07 -6.18 -14.79
CA ASN A 30 -2.90 -4.98 -14.68
C ASN A 30 -2.92 -4.12 -15.96
N ASP A 31 -2.15 -4.48 -16.98
CA ASP A 31 -2.20 -3.79 -18.28
C ASP A 31 -3.18 -4.47 -19.26
N PHE A 32 -3.57 -5.73 -19.00
CA PHE A 32 -4.35 -6.54 -19.93
C PHE A 32 -5.71 -5.94 -20.29
N TRP A 33 -6.37 -5.24 -19.38
CA TRP A 33 -7.67 -4.62 -19.64
C TRP A 33 -7.62 -3.49 -20.68
N THR A 34 -6.43 -2.97 -21.00
CA THR A 34 -6.23 -1.95 -22.05
C THR A 34 -5.88 -2.54 -23.41
N LEU A 35 -5.53 -3.84 -23.46
CA LEU A 35 -5.02 -4.52 -24.64
C LEU A 35 -6.13 -5.31 -25.35
N ILE A 36 -5.91 -5.59 -26.64
CA ILE A 36 -6.83 -6.37 -27.48
C ILE A 36 -6.13 -7.67 -27.88
N GLY A 37 -6.87 -8.78 -27.89
CA GLY A 37 -6.35 -10.09 -28.33
C GLY A 37 -5.49 -10.80 -27.29
N VAL A 38 -5.67 -10.48 -26.01
CA VAL A 38 -5.03 -11.22 -24.91
C VAL A 38 -5.73 -12.59 -24.79
N PRO A 39 -4.98 -13.69 -24.63
CA PRO A 39 -5.56 -15.01 -24.38
C PRO A 39 -6.45 -15.03 -23.12
N GLU A 40 -7.65 -15.59 -23.23
CA GLU A 40 -8.66 -15.58 -22.16
C GLU A 40 -8.15 -16.17 -20.83
N TRP A 41 -7.31 -17.21 -20.87
CA TRP A 41 -6.72 -17.81 -19.66
C TRP A 41 -5.77 -16.89 -18.90
N LEU A 42 -5.28 -15.80 -19.51
CA LEU A 42 -4.45 -14.80 -18.86
C LEU A 42 -5.29 -13.73 -18.13
N GLU A 43 -6.50 -13.46 -18.60
CA GLU A 43 -7.39 -12.42 -18.06
C GLU A 43 -8.13 -12.87 -16.80
N HIS A 44 -8.98 -12.01 -16.24
CA HIS A 44 -9.88 -12.35 -15.14
C HIS A 44 -11.05 -13.18 -15.66
N MET A 45 -11.37 -14.28 -14.98
CA MET A 45 -12.54 -15.07 -15.33
C MET A 45 -13.83 -14.37 -14.87
N PRO A 46 -14.94 -14.49 -15.63
CA PRO A 46 -16.23 -13.94 -15.21
C PRO A 46 -16.63 -14.48 -13.83
N ALA A 47 -17.23 -13.64 -12.98
CA ALA A 47 -17.60 -14.02 -11.62
C ALA A 47 -18.59 -15.20 -11.53
N ALA A 48 -19.32 -15.50 -12.61
CA ALA A 48 -20.24 -16.62 -12.69
C ALA A 48 -19.60 -17.92 -13.23
N ALA A 49 -18.36 -17.85 -13.71
CA ALA A 49 -17.64 -19.01 -14.23
C ALA A 49 -16.94 -19.75 -13.08
N ASP A 50 -17.02 -21.09 -13.09
CA ASP A 50 -16.21 -21.94 -12.21
C ASP A 50 -14.80 -22.10 -12.79
N ALA A 51 -14.09 -20.98 -12.88
CA ALA A 51 -12.75 -20.89 -13.45
C ALA A 51 -11.95 -19.77 -12.79
N MET A 52 -10.63 -19.87 -12.87
CA MET A 52 -9.70 -18.81 -12.51
C MET A 52 -8.73 -18.60 -13.66
N GLY A 53 -8.50 -17.34 -14.02
CA GLY A 53 -7.45 -16.97 -14.94
C GLY A 53 -6.12 -16.75 -14.21
N PHE A 54 -5.06 -16.56 -14.97
CA PHE A 54 -3.73 -16.30 -14.41
C PHE A 54 -3.73 -15.04 -13.52
N SER A 55 -4.43 -13.99 -13.95
CA SER A 55 -4.56 -12.72 -13.21
C SER A 55 -5.19 -12.89 -11.82
N ASP A 56 -6.12 -13.83 -11.67
CA ASP A 56 -6.82 -14.10 -10.39
C ASP A 56 -5.89 -14.66 -9.30
N VAL A 57 -4.76 -15.27 -9.69
CA VAL A 57 -3.78 -15.86 -8.76
C VAL A 57 -2.72 -14.84 -8.32
N ILE A 58 -2.44 -13.82 -9.14
CA ILE A 58 -1.33 -12.88 -8.91
C ILE A 58 -1.58 -12.01 -7.68
N PHE A 59 -2.78 -11.45 -7.52
CA PHE A 59 -3.09 -10.59 -6.38
C PHE A 59 -3.04 -11.34 -5.03
N PRO A 60 -3.63 -12.53 -4.88
CA PRO A 60 -3.44 -13.36 -3.68
C PRO A 60 -1.98 -13.71 -3.40
N ALA A 61 -1.20 -14.10 -4.42
CA ALA A 61 0.22 -14.41 -4.25
C ALA A 61 1.02 -13.19 -3.76
N PHE A 62 0.70 -12.00 -4.26
CA PHE A 62 1.27 -10.73 -3.80
C PHE A 62 0.93 -10.46 -2.32
N LEU A 63 -0.32 -10.67 -1.90
CA LEU A 63 -0.71 -10.48 -0.49
C LEU A 63 0.02 -11.45 0.45
N VAL A 64 0.20 -12.71 0.05
CA VAL A 64 0.96 -13.70 0.84
C VAL A 64 2.39 -13.25 1.04
N ILE A 65 3.09 -12.85 -0.03
CA ILE A 65 4.50 -12.46 0.09
C ILE A 65 4.70 -11.14 0.85
N VAL A 66 3.77 -10.19 0.73
CA VAL A 66 3.76 -8.96 1.52
C VAL A 66 3.53 -9.29 3.01
N GLY A 67 2.58 -10.17 3.32
CA GLY A 67 2.31 -10.61 4.69
C GLY A 67 3.51 -11.32 5.33
N LEU A 68 4.15 -12.24 4.61
CA LEU A 68 5.37 -12.91 5.06
C LEU A 68 6.53 -11.94 5.30
N SER A 69 6.57 -10.80 4.61
CA SER A 69 7.62 -9.79 4.78
C SER A 69 7.52 -9.00 6.09
N ILE A 70 6.34 -8.97 6.73
CA ILE A 70 6.09 -8.22 7.99
C ILE A 70 6.96 -8.72 9.15
N PRO A 71 6.89 -10.00 9.58
CA PRO A 71 7.66 -10.50 10.72
C PRO A 71 9.16 -10.27 10.54
N PHE A 72 9.72 -10.65 9.38
CA PHE A 72 11.16 -10.49 9.11
C PHE A 72 11.62 -9.02 9.15
N ALA A 73 10.78 -8.09 8.71
CA ALA A 73 11.11 -6.67 8.75
C ALA A 73 10.99 -6.09 10.17
N LEU A 74 10.01 -6.56 10.96
CA LEU A 74 9.76 -6.07 12.32
C LEU A 74 10.72 -6.65 13.34
N ASP A 75 11.03 -7.95 13.30
CA ASP A 75 11.93 -8.60 14.26
C ASP A 75 13.29 -7.90 14.30
N LYS A 76 13.87 -7.65 13.12
CA LYS A 76 15.14 -6.92 12.98
C LYS A 76 15.10 -5.52 13.61
N ARG A 77 13.95 -4.84 13.54
CA ARG A 77 13.78 -3.51 14.13
C ARG A 77 13.56 -3.60 15.63
N MET A 78 12.78 -4.57 16.10
CA MET A 78 12.54 -4.79 17.53
C MET A 78 13.82 -5.19 18.27
N GLU A 79 14.80 -5.79 17.60
CA GLU A 79 16.13 -6.07 18.15
C GLU A 79 17.02 -4.83 18.27
N SER A 80 16.81 -3.81 17.44
CA SER A 80 17.75 -2.69 17.27
C SER A 80 17.19 -1.30 17.61
N GLN A 81 15.88 -1.18 17.80
CA GLN A 81 15.16 0.08 17.99
C GLN A 81 14.26 0.02 19.23
N SER A 82 13.94 1.19 19.78
CA SER A 82 12.96 1.30 20.86
C SER A 82 11.54 0.99 20.39
N SER A 83 10.68 0.56 21.32
CA SER A 83 9.27 0.27 21.03
C SER A 83 8.55 1.41 20.31
N TRP A 84 8.84 2.66 20.69
CA TRP A 84 8.24 3.84 20.08
C TRP A 84 8.70 4.03 18.63
N GLU A 85 9.98 3.82 18.34
CA GLU A 85 10.51 3.94 16.97
C GLU A 85 9.91 2.89 16.03
N VAL A 86 9.69 1.66 16.53
CA VAL A 86 9.03 0.60 15.75
C VAL A 86 7.59 0.98 15.43
N VAL A 87 6.82 1.42 16.43
CA VAL A 87 5.42 1.85 16.22
C VAL A 87 5.34 3.05 15.30
N ALA A 88 6.18 4.07 15.50
CA ALA A 88 6.25 5.23 14.62
C ALA A 88 6.57 4.82 13.17
N HIS A 89 7.46 3.86 12.97
CA HIS A 89 7.76 3.32 11.65
C HIS A 89 6.54 2.62 11.00
N ILE A 90 5.82 1.80 11.76
CA ILE A 90 4.58 1.14 11.31
C ILE A 90 3.55 2.19 10.90
N LEU A 91 3.31 3.18 11.76
CA LEU A 91 2.34 4.25 11.53
C LEU A 91 2.70 5.09 10.30
N LEU A 92 3.94 5.55 10.17
CA LEU A 92 4.38 6.36 9.03
C LEU A 92 4.28 5.59 7.71
N ARG A 93 4.64 4.30 7.71
CA ARG A 93 4.52 3.46 6.51
C ARG A 93 3.07 3.20 6.12
N SER A 94 2.21 2.94 7.11
CA SER A 94 0.78 2.75 6.88
C SER A 94 0.14 4.03 6.35
N LEU A 95 0.47 5.18 6.96
CA LEU A 95 0.01 6.49 6.54
C LEU A 95 0.41 6.78 5.08
N ALA A 96 1.64 6.46 4.69
CA ALA A 96 2.09 6.63 3.31
C ALA A 96 1.18 5.90 2.31
N LEU A 97 0.93 4.61 2.56
CA LEU A 97 0.09 3.77 1.70
C LEU A 97 -1.37 4.24 1.67
N ILE A 98 -1.92 4.61 2.83
CA ILE A 98 -3.28 5.13 2.97
C ILE A 98 -3.45 6.46 2.23
N VAL A 99 -2.52 7.40 2.38
CA VAL A 99 -2.55 8.69 1.69
C VAL A 99 -2.41 8.50 0.18
N MET A 100 -1.47 7.66 -0.28
CA MET A 100 -1.33 7.37 -1.70
C MET A 100 -2.60 6.71 -2.27
N GLY A 101 -3.19 5.75 -1.56
CA GLY A 101 -4.46 5.13 -1.94
C GLY A 101 -5.62 6.12 -1.98
N PHE A 102 -5.70 7.03 -1.01
CA PHE A 102 -6.73 8.08 -0.95
C PHE A 102 -6.70 9.00 -2.17
N PHE A 103 -5.53 9.45 -2.60
CA PHE A 103 -5.42 10.26 -3.81
C PHE A 103 -5.69 9.43 -5.08
N HIS A 104 -5.23 8.18 -5.14
CA HIS A 104 -5.45 7.31 -6.30
C HIS A 104 -6.94 6.99 -6.52
N VAL A 105 -7.70 6.70 -5.47
CA VAL A 105 -9.14 6.46 -5.61
C VAL A 105 -9.91 7.73 -5.99
N ASN A 106 -9.44 8.91 -5.55
CA ASN A 106 -10.04 10.17 -5.99
C ASN A 106 -9.71 10.47 -7.47
N LEU A 107 -8.57 10.00 -7.99
CA LEU A 107 -8.24 10.14 -9.41
C LEU A 107 -9.28 9.47 -10.32
N GLU A 108 -9.82 8.32 -9.92
CA GLU A 108 -10.89 7.61 -10.64
C GLU A 108 -12.19 8.43 -10.72
N ASN A 109 -12.36 9.41 -9.82
CA ASN A 109 -13.58 10.23 -9.67
C ASN A 109 -13.35 11.69 -10.10
N ILE A 110 -12.27 11.97 -10.82
CA ILE A 110 -11.91 13.33 -11.24
C ILE A 110 -12.87 13.84 -12.32
N TYR A 111 -13.30 15.10 -12.19
CA TYR A 111 -14.11 15.76 -13.21
C TYR A 111 -13.23 16.72 -14.00
N GLY A 112 -12.76 16.25 -15.16
CA GLY A 112 -11.71 16.92 -15.95
C GLY A 112 -12.06 18.35 -16.36
N ASP A 113 -13.32 18.62 -16.69
CA ASP A 113 -13.76 19.95 -17.16
C ASP A 113 -13.76 21.03 -16.07
N ALA A 114 -13.85 20.62 -14.80
CA ALA A 114 -13.78 21.54 -13.66
C ALA A 114 -12.34 21.74 -13.15
N MET A 115 -11.37 20.97 -13.64
CA MET A 115 -10.00 21.06 -13.16
C MET A 115 -9.30 22.33 -13.65
N ILE A 116 -8.54 22.96 -12.75
CA ILE A 116 -7.74 24.15 -13.06
C ILE A 116 -6.55 23.82 -13.96
N ILE A 117 -6.04 22.58 -13.86
CA ILE A 117 -4.92 22.07 -14.65
C ILE A 117 -5.33 20.78 -15.36
N PRO A 118 -4.72 20.43 -16.51
CA PRO A 118 -5.02 19.18 -17.18
C PRO A 118 -4.81 17.96 -16.27
N VAL A 119 -5.73 16.99 -16.33
CA VAL A 119 -5.68 15.77 -15.52
C VAL A 119 -4.33 15.03 -15.61
N PRO A 120 -3.70 14.87 -16.79
CA PRO A 120 -2.38 14.24 -16.88
C PRO A 120 -1.28 15.02 -16.13
N VAL A 121 -1.34 16.35 -16.14
CA VAL A 121 -0.38 17.19 -15.39
C VAL A 121 -0.59 17.00 -13.89
N TRP A 122 -1.84 16.96 -13.43
CA TRP A 122 -2.15 16.68 -12.03
C TRP A 122 -1.63 15.30 -11.60
N GLN A 123 -1.79 14.26 -12.43
CA GLN A 123 -1.27 12.90 -12.17
C GLN A 123 0.25 12.84 -12.06
N ILE A 124 0.96 13.52 -12.99
CA ILE A 124 2.43 13.60 -12.97
C ILE A 124 2.89 14.33 -11.71
N LEU A 125 2.28 15.46 -11.39
CA LEU A 125 2.61 16.23 -10.18
C LEU A 125 2.33 15.42 -8.91
N LEU A 126 1.22 14.68 -8.85
CA LEU A 126 0.89 13.80 -7.72
C LEU A 126 1.98 12.73 -7.54
N THR A 127 2.40 12.11 -8.63
CA THR A 127 3.44 11.07 -8.63
C THR A 127 4.78 11.65 -8.15
N ILE A 128 5.18 12.82 -8.68
CA ILE A 128 6.37 13.55 -8.23
C ILE A 128 6.26 13.87 -6.73
N ALA A 129 5.09 14.31 -6.27
CA ALA A 129 4.86 14.64 -4.87
C ALA A 129 5.07 13.41 -3.96
N PHE A 130 4.55 12.24 -4.35
CA PHE A 130 4.78 10.99 -3.61
C PHE A 130 6.26 10.62 -3.52
N PHE A 131 6.99 10.68 -4.63
CA PHE A 131 8.42 10.44 -4.61
C PHE A 131 9.15 11.46 -3.74
N LEU A 132 8.82 12.75 -3.84
CA LEU A 132 9.47 13.78 -3.03
C LEU A 132 9.29 13.54 -1.52
N VAL A 133 8.10 13.10 -1.09
CA VAL A 133 7.81 12.86 0.34
C VAL A 133 8.44 11.55 0.83
N TRP A 134 8.25 10.44 0.11
CA TRP A 134 8.53 9.08 0.60
C TRP A 134 9.71 8.36 -0.06
N ASN A 135 10.45 9.00 -0.96
CA ASN A 135 11.67 8.40 -1.51
C ASN A 135 12.72 8.15 -0.42
N ASP A 136 13.53 7.10 -0.63
CA ASP A 136 14.70 6.87 0.19
C ASP A 136 15.85 7.77 -0.28
N TYR A 137 16.14 8.78 0.54
CA TYR A 137 17.26 9.70 0.31
C TYR A 137 18.58 9.19 0.89
N GLN A 138 18.59 8.04 1.57
CA GLN A 138 19.82 7.43 2.08
C GLN A 138 20.73 7.06 0.89
N GLY A 139 22.02 7.39 1.00
CA GLY A 139 23.00 7.11 -0.06
C GLY A 139 23.11 8.17 -1.17
N THR A 140 22.24 9.18 -1.21
CA THR A 140 22.36 10.31 -2.16
C THR A 140 23.49 11.29 -1.83
N GLY A 141 24.04 11.22 -0.62
CA GLY A 141 25.00 12.20 -0.09
C GLY A 141 24.38 13.57 0.21
N TRP A 142 23.06 13.71 0.16
CA TRP A 142 22.39 14.97 0.43
C TRP A 142 22.46 15.33 1.92
N PRO A 143 22.73 16.61 2.25
CA PRO A 143 22.61 17.07 3.62
C PRO A 143 21.13 17.06 4.04
N TRP A 144 20.89 16.81 5.33
CA TRP A 144 19.55 16.68 5.91
C TRP A 144 18.59 17.84 5.58
N GLN A 145 19.11 19.07 5.46
CA GLN A 145 18.28 20.22 5.08
C GLN A 145 17.68 20.05 3.69
N ARG A 146 18.45 19.54 2.70
CA ARG A 146 17.95 19.32 1.34
C ARG A 146 16.88 18.23 1.31
N THR A 147 17.07 17.16 2.07
CA THR A 147 16.05 16.11 2.22
C THR A 147 14.75 16.68 2.78
N ARG A 148 14.81 17.46 3.87
CA ARG A 148 13.62 18.11 4.45
C ARG A 148 12.96 19.12 3.50
N VAL A 149 13.76 19.86 2.72
CA VAL A 149 13.22 20.78 1.71
C VAL A 149 12.49 20.01 0.62
N ALA A 150 13.06 18.91 0.09
CA ALA A 150 12.41 18.07 -0.90
C ALA A 150 11.09 17.48 -0.37
N GLN A 151 11.10 16.92 0.84
CA GLN A 151 9.89 16.41 1.49
C GLN A 151 8.86 17.51 1.76
N GLY A 152 9.31 18.71 2.16
CA GLY A 152 8.45 19.88 2.37
C GLY A 152 7.78 20.37 1.08
N ILE A 153 8.52 20.40 -0.03
CA ILE A 153 8.00 20.70 -1.37
C ILE A 153 6.99 19.63 -1.77
N GLY A 154 7.32 18.34 -1.60
CA GLY A 154 6.39 17.24 -1.89
C GLY A 154 5.10 17.34 -1.09
N LEU A 155 5.18 17.64 0.21
CA LEU A 155 4.02 17.81 1.07
C LEU A 155 3.18 19.03 0.66
N ALA A 156 3.82 20.17 0.37
CA ALA A 156 3.13 21.36 -0.12
C ALA A 156 2.43 21.08 -1.46
N LEU A 157 3.06 20.30 -2.34
CA LEU A 157 2.49 19.89 -3.61
C LEU A 157 1.26 18.97 -3.40
N LEU A 158 1.32 17.98 -2.49
CA LEU A 158 0.16 17.15 -2.15
C LEU A 158 -1.01 17.98 -1.62
N ILE A 159 -0.75 18.90 -0.70
CA ILE A 159 -1.78 19.79 -0.14
C ILE A 159 -2.37 20.66 -1.24
N GLY A 160 -1.52 21.28 -2.08
CA GLY A 160 -1.96 22.09 -3.20
C GLY A 160 -2.80 21.31 -4.20
N LEU A 161 -2.35 20.12 -4.60
CA LEU A 161 -3.07 19.22 -5.50
C LEU A 161 -4.43 18.80 -4.94
N GLY A 162 -4.50 18.61 -3.62
CA GLY A 162 -5.77 18.30 -2.95
C GLY A 162 -6.74 19.49 -2.88
N ILE A 163 -6.23 20.71 -2.72
CA ILE A 163 -7.05 21.93 -2.72
C ILE A 163 -7.63 22.21 -4.11
N ILE A 164 -6.84 22.00 -5.17
CA ILE A 164 -7.29 22.24 -6.55
C ILE A 164 -8.07 21.07 -7.15
N PHE A 165 -8.11 19.91 -6.48
CA PHE A 165 -8.84 18.75 -6.95
C PHE A 165 -10.33 19.07 -7.11
N ARG A 166 -10.90 18.66 -8.25
CA ARG A 166 -12.32 18.77 -8.56
C ARG A 166 -12.78 17.43 -9.12
N GLY A 167 -13.65 16.76 -8.36
CA GLY A 167 -14.29 15.51 -8.74
C GLY A 167 -15.79 15.69 -8.98
N GLY A 168 -16.47 14.58 -9.24
CA GLY A 168 -17.94 14.55 -9.41
C GLY A 168 -18.36 14.75 -10.85
N ASN A 169 -19.31 15.64 -11.08
CA ASN A 169 -19.91 15.87 -12.39
C ASN A 169 -20.29 17.36 -12.58
N ALA A 170 -20.87 17.69 -13.74
CA ALA A 170 -21.26 19.05 -14.10
C ALA A 170 -22.20 19.71 -13.08
N ASP A 171 -23.09 18.93 -12.46
CA ASP A 171 -24.12 19.44 -11.55
C ASP A 171 -23.60 19.58 -10.10
N GLN A 172 -22.64 18.74 -9.71
CA GLN A 172 -22.09 18.75 -8.35
C GLN A 172 -20.57 18.51 -8.38
N ILE A 173 -19.84 19.61 -8.27
CA ILE A 173 -18.40 19.57 -8.08
C ILE A 173 -18.08 19.23 -6.63
N ILE A 174 -17.32 18.15 -6.42
CA ILE A 174 -16.90 17.69 -5.09
C ILE A 174 -15.39 17.83 -4.92
N GLY A 175 -14.97 18.13 -3.69
CA GLY A 175 -13.56 18.05 -3.30
C GLY A 175 -13.11 16.61 -3.06
N LEU A 176 -11.89 16.47 -2.56
CA LEU A 176 -11.37 15.17 -2.12
C LEU A 176 -12.28 14.58 -1.04
N ARG A 177 -12.68 13.32 -1.22
CA ARG A 177 -13.48 12.59 -0.23
C ARG A 177 -13.06 11.14 -0.10
N THR A 178 -13.44 10.53 1.01
CA THR A 178 -13.23 9.11 1.24
C THR A 178 -14.15 8.28 0.35
N HIS A 179 -13.56 7.32 -0.34
CA HIS A 179 -14.25 6.27 -1.07
C HIS A 179 -13.84 4.91 -0.46
N TRP A 180 -13.61 3.88 -1.27
CA TRP A 180 -13.19 2.55 -0.83
C TRP A 180 -11.69 2.41 -0.50
N TRP A 181 -10.96 3.53 -0.37
CA TRP A 181 -9.51 3.62 -0.10
C TRP A 181 -8.55 3.13 -1.19
N GLY A 182 -9.03 2.46 -2.23
CA GLY A 182 -8.18 1.92 -3.29
C GLY A 182 -7.32 0.74 -2.83
N ILE A 183 -6.75 -0.03 -3.76
CA ILE A 183 -5.91 -1.20 -3.45
C ILE A 183 -4.76 -0.82 -2.51
N LEU A 184 -4.07 0.29 -2.80
CA LEU A 184 -2.94 0.73 -2.01
C LEU A 184 -3.33 1.14 -0.58
N GLY A 185 -4.49 1.79 -0.42
CA GLY A 185 -4.98 2.18 0.89
C GLY A 185 -5.45 0.98 1.71
N LEU A 186 -6.11 0.00 1.07
CA LEU A 186 -6.47 -1.27 1.70
C LEU A 186 -5.23 -2.05 2.18
N ILE A 187 -4.17 -2.10 1.37
CA ILE A 187 -2.88 -2.69 1.78
C ILE A 187 -2.29 -1.91 2.97
N GLY A 188 -2.42 -0.58 2.99
CA GLY A 188 -2.00 0.27 4.10
C GLY A 188 -2.71 -0.06 5.41
N TRP A 189 -4.03 -0.21 5.38
CA TRP A 189 -4.83 -0.64 6.54
C TRP A 189 -4.48 -2.05 6.98
N ALA A 190 -4.41 -3.01 6.04
CA ALA A 190 -4.06 -4.38 6.34
C ALA A 190 -2.66 -4.48 6.99
N TYR A 191 -1.68 -3.76 6.45
CA TYR A 191 -0.34 -3.66 7.02
C TYR A 191 -0.37 -3.06 8.44
N LEU A 192 -1.12 -1.98 8.66
CA LEU A 192 -1.24 -1.36 9.98
C LEU A 192 -1.71 -2.37 11.03
N TYR A 193 -2.83 -3.04 10.78
CA TYR A 193 -3.40 -3.99 11.74
C TYR A 193 -2.49 -5.20 11.92
N ALA A 194 -2.02 -5.81 10.84
CA ALA A 194 -1.16 -6.99 10.91
C ALA A 194 0.16 -6.70 11.63
N ALA A 195 0.81 -5.57 11.33
CA ALA A 195 2.06 -5.16 11.96
C ALA A 195 1.87 -4.81 13.44
N LEU A 196 0.79 -4.14 13.82
CA LEU A 196 0.49 -3.82 15.22
C LEU A 196 0.19 -5.07 16.04
N VAL A 197 -0.60 -6.01 15.52
CA VAL A 197 -0.86 -7.30 16.17
C VAL A 197 0.45 -8.07 16.35
N TYR A 198 1.26 -8.18 15.29
CA TYR A 198 2.54 -8.87 15.35
C TYR A 198 3.48 -8.24 16.39
N TRP A 199 3.60 -6.91 16.38
CA TRP A 199 4.42 -6.15 17.32
C TRP A 199 3.94 -6.31 18.77
N ALA A 200 2.63 -6.17 19.02
CA ALA A 200 2.04 -6.24 20.36
C ALA A 200 2.26 -7.61 21.02
N PHE A 201 2.21 -8.69 20.23
CA PHE A 201 2.34 -10.06 20.72
C PHE A 201 3.70 -10.70 20.43
N ARG A 202 4.67 -9.91 19.93
CA ARG A 202 6.05 -10.33 19.63
C ARG A 202 6.12 -11.64 18.82
N GLY A 203 5.28 -11.76 17.80
CA GLY A 203 5.26 -12.96 16.94
C GLY A 203 4.65 -14.21 17.56
N SER A 204 4.00 -14.14 18.73
CA SER A 204 3.30 -15.28 19.32
C SER A 204 2.15 -15.76 18.44
N MET A 205 2.14 -17.05 18.12
CA MET A 205 1.19 -17.63 17.16
C MET A 205 -0.26 -17.56 17.63
N ILE A 206 -0.53 -17.85 18.92
CA ILE A 206 -1.89 -17.91 19.47
C ILE A 206 -2.66 -16.59 19.27
N PRO A 207 -2.15 -15.42 19.69
CA PRO A 207 -2.86 -14.16 19.50
C PRO A 207 -2.92 -13.72 18.03
N ILE A 208 -1.93 -14.08 17.20
CA ILE A 208 -1.98 -13.81 15.75
C ILE A 208 -3.11 -14.59 15.09
N VAL A 209 -3.21 -15.90 15.38
CA VAL A 209 -4.31 -16.75 14.89
C VAL A 209 -5.64 -16.26 15.44
N GLY A 210 -5.69 -15.85 16.72
CA GLY A 210 -6.88 -15.26 17.33
C GLY A 210 -7.33 -13.98 16.61
N ALA A 211 -6.41 -13.08 16.29
CA ALA A 211 -6.71 -11.86 15.52
C ALA A 211 -7.19 -12.20 14.09
N TRP A 212 -6.57 -13.19 13.43
CA TRP A 212 -6.99 -13.65 12.12
C TRP A 212 -8.40 -14.23 12.13
N ILE A 213 -8.71 -15.10 13.09
CA ILE A 213 -10.07 -15.66 13.28
C ILE A 213 -11.05 -14.52 13.55
N PHE A 214 -10.70 -13.56 14.41
CA PHE A 214 -11.53 -12.40 14.69
C PHE A 214 -11.87 -11.61 13.41
N PHE A 215 -10.87 -11.25 12.60
CA PHE A 215 -11.12 -10.50 11.36
C PHE A 215 -11.92 -11.31 10.33
N LEU A 216 -11.71 -12.62 10.26
CA LEU A 216 -12.48 -13.51 9.39
C LEU A 216 -13.95 -13.57 9.82
N LEU A 217 -14.22 -13.78 11.12
CA LEU A 217 -15.57 -13.78 11.66
C LEU A 217 -16.24 -12.40 11.55
N PHE A 218 -15.49 -11.33 11.76
CA PHE A 218 -15.98 -9.96 11.59
C PHE A 218 -16.40 -9.70 10.15
N HIS A 219 -15.60 -10.13 9.17
CA HIS A 219 -15.94 -10.03 7.76
C HIS A 219 -17.19 -10.87 7.41
N LEU A 220 -17.28 -12.10 7.90
CA LEU A 220 -18.45 -12.97 7.69
C LEU A 220 -19.71 -12.38 8.32
N ALA A 221 -19.60 -11.81 9.53
CA ALA A 221 -20.72 -11.15 10.20
C ALA A 221 -21.19 -9.91 9.42
N ASN A 222 -20.26 -9.11 8.91
CA ASN A 222 -20.58 -7.98 8.03
C ASN A 222 -21.30 -8.45 6.76
N PHE A 223 -20.77 -9.49 6.09
CA PHE A 223 -21.34 -10.04 4.86
C PHE A 223 -22.73 -10.64 5.09
N ALA A 224 -22.97 -11.26 6.24
CA ALA A 224 -24.28 -11.79 6.63
C ALA A 224 -25.28 -10.71 7.08
N GLY A 225 -24.88 -9.43 7.13
CA GLY A 225 -25.73 -8.33 7.57
C GLY A 225 -25.98 -8.28 9.08
N TYR A 226 -25.10 -8.89 9.89
CA TYR A 226 -25.19 -8.83 11.36
C TYR A 226 -24.55 -7.56 11.96
N LEU A 227 -23.92 -6.73 11.14
CA LEU A 227 -23.25 -5.50 11.57
C LEU A 227 -23.90 -4.30 10.87
N ASP A 228 -24.35 -3.31 11.66
CA ASP A 228 -25.06 -2.12 11.19
C ASP A 228 -24.17 -0.87 11.25
N PHE A 229 -23.11 -0.82 10.44
CA PHE A 229 -22.24 0.37 10.31
C PHE A 229 -21.79 0.63 8.87
#